data_AF-A0A259CS84-F1
#
_entry.id   AF-A0A259CS84-F1
#
_cell.length_a   1.000
_cell.length_b   1.000
_cell.length_c   1.000
_cell.angle_alpha   90.00
_cell.angle_beta   90.00
_cell.angle_gamma   90.00
#
_symmetry.space_group_name_H-M   'P 1'
#
loop_
_entity.id
_entity.type
_entity.pdbx_description
1 polymer ?
#
loop_
_entity_poly.entity_id
_entity_poly.type
_entity_poly.pdbx_seq_one_letter_code
_entity_poly.pdbx_strand_id
1 'polypeptide(L)' 'MRRCVDTQRAGRETSPPTESGQTPLRFTKLRLNGFKSFVDPTDLVIHDGLTGVVGPNGCGKSNLLEAMRWVMGE' A
#
# COMPACT_ATOMS: atom_id res chain seq x y z
N MET A 1 19.46 6.83 0.93
CA MET A 1 17.99 6.91 0.86
C MET A 1 17.41 5.78 1.72
N ARG A 2 16.80 6.05 2.88
CA ARG A 2 16.27 4.98 3.74
C ARG A 2 14.98 4.46 3.13
N ARG A 3 14.83 3.13 3.00
CA ARG A 3 13.60 2.48 2.53
C ARG A 3 12.44 2.99 3.37
N CYS A 4 11.50 3.62 2.69
CA CYS A 4 10.48 4.45 3.32
C CYS A 4 9.15 3.74 3.48
N VAL A 5 9.09 2.48 3.05
CA VAL A 5 7.89 1.70 3.12
C VAL A 5 8.23 0.28 3.52
N ASP A 6 8.44 0.09 4.82
CA ASP A 6 8.36 -1.24 5.39
C ASP A 6 6.87 -1.56 5.52
N THR A 7 6.39 -2.54 4.76
CA THR A 7 5.04 -3.09 4.90
C THR A 7 5.04 -4.01 6.11
N GLN A 8 4.63 -3.50 7.27
CA GLN A 8 4.49 -4.32 8.46
C GLN A 8 3.13 -5.01 8.44
N ARG A 9 3.14 -6.35 8.55
CA ARG A 9 1.92 -7.15 8.73
C ARG A 9 1.41 -6.93 10.14
N ALA A 10 0.37 -6.13 10.30
CA ALA A 10 -0.38 -6.08 11.55
C ALA A 10 -1.27 -7.32 11.65
N GLY A 11 -1.43 -7.85 12.86
CA GLY A 11 -1.92 -9.20 13.14
C GLY A 11 -3.26 -9.60 12.49
N ARG A 12 -3.43 -10.93 12.37
CA ARG A 12 -4.56 -11.72 11.86
C ARG A 12 -5.90 -10.98 11.67
N GLU A 13 -6.26 -10.77 10.40
CA GLU A 13 -7.66 -10.87 9.97
C GLU A 13 -7.81 -12.20 9.23
N THR A 14 -8.36 -13.19 9.92
CA THR A 14 -9.03 -14.31 9.25
C THR A 14 -10.18 -13.71 8.45
N SER A 15 -10.07 -13.72 7.12
CA SER A 15 -11.22 -13.46 6.26
C SER A 15 -12.39 -14.32 6.75
N PRO A 16 -13.59 -13.75 6.94
CA PRO A 16 -14.75 -14.58 7.21
C PRO A 16 -14.91 -15.56 6.04
N PRO A 17 -15.37 -16.80 6.27
CA PRO A 17 -15.71 -17.69 5.18
C PRO A 17 -16.84 -17.02 4.39
N THR A 18 -16.52 -16.44 3.24
CA THR A 18 -17.51 -15.83 2.35
C THR A 18 -18.33 -16.97 1.75
N GLU A 19 -19.53 -17.21 2.28
CA GLU A 19 -20.58 -17.90 1.53
C GLU A 19 -20.80 -17.12 0.21
N SER A 20 -20.83 -17.83 -0.92
CA SER A 20 -21.07 -17.32 -2.28
C SER A 20 -19.93 -16.53 -2.97
N GLY A 21 -18.96 -17.26 -3.54
CA GLY A 21 -18.47 -17.08 -4.91
C GLY A 21 -17.89 -15.74 -5.41
N GLN A 22 -17.76 -14.69 -4.61
CA GLN A 22 -17.24 -13.39 -5.05
C GLN A 22 -16.00 -13.00 -4.26
N THR A 23 -14.83 -13.07 -4.90
CA THR A 23 -13.59 -12.52 -4.35
C THR A 23 -13.68 -11.00 -4.44
N PRO A 24 -13.61 -10.26 -3.32
CA PRO A 24 -13.59 -8.80 -3.38
C PRO A 24 -12.38 -8.33 -4.17
N LEU A 25 -12.53 -7.23 -4.92
CA LEU A 25 -11.40 -6.59 -5.61
C LEU A 25 -10.36 -6.17 -4.57
N ARG A 26 -9.11 -6.63 -4.76
CA ARG A 26 -7.98 -6.32 -3.88
C ARG A 26 -6.77 -5.88 -4.69
N PHE A 27 -6.09 -4.85 -4.20
CA PHE A 27 -4.79 -4.44 -4.72
C PHE A 27 -3.72 -5.38 -4.19
N THR A 28 -2.92 -5.96 -5.08
CA THR A 28 -1.82 -6.89 -4.74
C THR A 28 -0.46 -6.21 -4.75
N LYS A 29 -0.28 -5.22 -5.64
CA LYS A 29 0.97 -4.48 -5.81
C LYS A 29 0.69 -3.06 -6.27
N LEU A 30 1.45 -2.11 -5.73
CA LEU A 30 1.51 -0.73 -6.18
C LEU A 30 2.95 -0.39 -6.54
N ARG A 31 3.17 0.18 -7.72
CA ARG A 31 4.49 0.66 -8.16
C ARG A 31 4.41 2.18 -8.34
N LEU A 32 5.21 2.92 -7.58
CA LEU A 32 5.34 4.37 -7.72
C LEU A 32 6.61 4.69 -8.51
N ASN A 33 6.48 5.55 -9.51
CA ASN A 33 7.59 6.02 -10.31
C ASN A 33 7.44 7.52 -10.58
N GLY A 34 8.41 8.33 -10.18
CA GLY A 34 8.40 9.77 -10.40
C GLY A 34 7.30 10.54 -9.66
N PHE A 35 6.76 10.01 -8.55
CA PHE A 35 5.66 10.65 -7.82
C PHE A 35 6.16 11.46 -6.62
N LYS A 36 6.20 12.80 -6.75
CA LYS A 36 6.63 13.73 -5.69
C LYS A 36 8.00 13.31 -5.10
N SER A 37 7.99 12.83 -3.85
CA SER A 37 9.20 12.39 -3.14
C SER A 37 9.71 11.01 -3.55
N PHE A 38 8.98 10.26 -4.38
CA PHE A 38 9.37 8.96 -4.92
C PHE A 38 9.97 9.11 -6.32
N VAL A 39 11.18 9.66 -6.38
CA VAL A 39 11.94 9.79 -7.64
C VAL A 39 12.41 8.41 -8.14
N ASP A 40 12.89 7.58 -7.21
CA ASP A 40 13.28 6.20 -7.52
C ASP A 40 12.05 5.27 -7.54
N PRO A 41 12.00 4.30 -8.47
CA PRO A 41 10.90 3.35 -8.55
C PRO A 41 10.78 2.58 -7.25
N THR A 42 9.61 2.67 -6.63
CA THR A 42 9.31 2.02 -5.34
C THR A 42 8.19 1.01 -5.53
N ASP A 43 8.50 -0.25 -5.22
CA ASP A 43 7.55 -1.36 -5.24
C ASP A 43 6.95 -1.57 -3.85
N LEU A 44 5.62 -1.54 -3.78
CA LEU A 44 4.85 -1.83 -2.59
C LEU A 44 4.04 -3.11 -2.80
N VAL A 45 4.32 -4.12 -1.99
CA VAL A 45 3.58 -5.38 -2.00
C VAL A 45 2.54 -5.33 -0.88
N ILE A 46 1.27 -5.48 -1.24
CA ILE A 46 0.16 -5.52 -0.28
C ILE A 46 -0.09 -6.99 0.02
N HIS A 47 0.17 -7.39 1.25
CA HIS A 47 -0.05 -8.75 1.71
C HIS A 47 -1.48 -8.92 2.22
N ASP A 48 -1.96 -10.16 2.20
CA ASP A 48 -3.26 -10.50 2.76
C ASP A 48 -3.34 -10.18 4.25
N GLY A 49 -4.49 -9.61 4.64
CA GLY A 49 -4.73 -9.06 5.97
C GLY A 49 -4.41 -7.58 6.05
N LEU A 50 -3.98 -7.13 7.24
CA LEU A 50 -3.71 -5.72 7.51
C LEU A 50 -2.23 -5.38 7.21
N THR A 51 -2.01 -4.60 6.15
CA THR A 51 -0.69 -4.08 5.78
C THR A 51 -0.55 -2.64 6.24
N GLY A 52 0.41 -2.36 7.13
CA GLY A 52 0.74 -1.02 7.60
C GLY A 52 1.91 -0.40 6.84
N VAL A 53 1.81 0.89 6.48
CA VAL A 53 2.88 1.67 5.85
C VAL A 53 3.60 2.49 6.92
N VAL A 54 4.85 2.13 7.21
CA VAL A 54 5.68 2.82 8.22
C VAL A 54 7.02 3.28 7.68
N GLY A 55 7.59 4.31 8.30
CA GLY A 55 8.85 4.93 7.90
C GLY A 55 9.07 6.27 8.61
N PRO A 56 10.28 6.86 8.54
CA PRO A 56 10.64 8.12 9.23
C PRO A 56 9.77 9.32 8.79
N ASN A 57 9.87 10.46 9.47
CA ASN A 57 9.20 11.68 9.02
C ASN A 57 9.86 12.22 7.73
N GLY A 58 9.09 12.84 6.84
CA GLY A 58 9.58 13.34 5.53
C GLY A 58 9.81 12.27 4.46
N CYS A 59 9.41 11.04 4.75
CA CYS A 59 9.62 9.82 3.99
C CYS A 59 8.70 9.63 2.76
N GLY A 60 7.71 10.50 2.59
CA GLY A 60 6.74 10.40 1.49
C GLY A 60 5.53 9.50 1.77
N LYS A 61 5.32 9.02 3.00
CA LYS A 61 4.13 8.20 3.36
C LYS A 61 2.79 8.87 3.01
N SER A 62 2.65 10.17 3.28
CA SER A 62 1.42 10.90 2.90
C SER A 62 1.28 11.03 1.38
N ASN A 63 2.40 11.17 0.66
CA ASN A 63 2.39 11.22 -0.80
C ASN A 63 1.94 9.90 -1.41
N LEU A 64 2.22 8.75 -0.76
CA LEU A 64 1.69 7.46 -1.19
C LEU A 64 0.16 7.46 -1.20
N LEU A 65 -0.45 7.99 -0.13
CA LEU A 65 -1.90 8.10 0.01
C LEU A 65 -2.49 9.06 -1.03
N GLU A 66 -1.82 10.18 -1.28
CA GLU A 66 -2.18 11.13 -2.33
C GLU A 66 -2.12 10.51 -3.74
N ALA A 67 -1.09 9.71 -4.03
CA ALA A 67 -0.98 9.00 -5.31
C ALA A 67 -2.15 8.03 -5.51
N MET A 68 -2.52 7.28 -4.47
CA MET A 68 -3.66 6.35 -4.54
C MET A 68 -4.97 7.10 -4.79
N ARG A 69 -5.21 8.20 -4.07
CA ARG A 69 -6.40 9.06 -4.28
C ARG A 69 -6.48 9.59 -5.71
N TRP A 70 -5.36 10.09 -6.22
CA TRP A 70 -5.28 10.58 -7.59
C TRP A 70 -5.59 9.50 -8.63
N VAL A 71 -5.07 8.29 -8.46
CA VAL A 71 -5.36 7.15 -9.36
C VAL A 71 -6.83 6.71 -9.27
N MET A 72 -7.46 6.85 -8.10
CA MET A 72 -8.88 6.53 -7.89
C MET A 72 -9.84 7.60 -8.45
N GLY A 73 -9.32 8.73 -8.96
CA GLY A 73 -10.11 9.76 -9.64
C GLY A 73 -10.53 10.95 -8.77
N GLU A 74 -9.83 11.23 -7.67
CA GLU A 74 -9.87 12.55 -7.01
C GLU A 74 -9.05 13.61 -7.78
#